data_AF-A0A3M0EF77-F1
#
_entry.id   AF-A0A3M0EF77-F1
#
_cell.length_a   1.000
_cell.length_b   1.000
_cell.length_c   1.000
_cell.angle_alpha   90.00
_cell.angle_beta   90.00
_cell.angle_gamma   90.00
#
_symmetry.space_group_name_H-M   'P 1'
#
loop_
_entity.id
_entity.type
_entity.pdbx_description
1 polymer ?
#
loop_
_entity_poly.entity_id
_entity_poly.type
_entity_poly.pdbx_seq_one_letter_code
_entity_poly.pdbx_strand_id
1 'polypeptide(L)'
;MMTRAAPTQVCQLGPPPRSATCSRKREQVTFPIAVVRMMRLDTAAGLLGKGKLADELCIRGPTLNFKINGDRGTSVSNIKDAAAARESRGERLPAHARKLREAIQ
;
A
#
# COMPACT_ATOMS: atom_id res chain seq x y z
N MET A 1 53.04 -41.39 13.77
CA MET A 1 53.00 -39.95 14.11
C MET A 1 52.83 -39.18 12.80
N MET A 2 51.90 -38.26 12.50
CA MET A 2 50.76 -37.60 13.15
C MET A 2 49.78 -37.17 12.02
N THR A 3 48.53 -37.65 11.99
CA THR A 3 47.24 -36.93 12.20
C THR A 3 47.00 -35.57 11.50
N ARG A 4 45.97 -35.48 10.64
CA ARG A 4 44.72 -34.70 10.83
C ARG A 4 43.81 -34.76 9.59
N ALA A 5 42.71 -35.52 9.67
CA ALA A 5 41.53 -35.28 8.87
C ALA A 5 40.54 -34.46 9.72
N ALA A 6 39.99 -33.39 9.16
CA ALA A 6 38.99 -32.55 9.84
C ALA A 6 37.66 -33.32 9.99
N PRO A 7 36.94 -33.20 11.12
CA PRO A 7 35.64 -33.83 11.24
C PRO A 7 34.60 -33.03 10.45
N THR A 8 33.91 -33.70 9.52
CA THR A 8 32.65 -33.22 8.96
C THR A 8 31.62 -33.23 10.08
N GLN A 9 31.34 -32.06 10.66
CA GLN A 9 30.18 -31.91 11.53
C GLN A 9 28.93 -32.06 10.67
N VAL A 10 28.29 -33.22 10.78
CA VAL A 10 26.91 -33.40 10.35
C VAL A 10 26.07 -32.58 11.32
N CYS A 11 25.68 -31.37 10.91
CA CYS A 11 24.65 -30.60 11.60
C CYS A 11 23.37 -31.41 11.59
N GLN A 12 23.12 -32.19 12.64
CA GLN A 12 21.77 -32.70 12.88
C GLN A 12 20.91 -31.49 13.28
N LEU A 13 20.27 -30.87 12.29
CA LEU A 13 19.12 -30.02 12.56
C LEU A 13 18.03 -30.93 13.12
N GLY A 14 17.76 -30.81 14.42
CA GLY A 14 16.50 -31.26 14.99
C GLY A 14 15.32 -30.66 14.20
N PRO A 15 14.12 -31.25 14.31
CA PRO A 15 12.97 -30.79 13.56
C PRO A 15 12.77 -29.28 13.77
N PRO A 16 12.54 -28.51 12.69
CA PRO A 16 12.42 -27.07 12.82
C PRO A 16 11.32 -26.76 13.84
N PRO A 17 11.55 -25.81 14.78
CA PRO A 17 10.48 -25.36 15.65
C PRO A 17 9.33 -24.93 14.74
N ARG A 18 8.14 -25.47 15.00
CA ARG A 18 6.91 -25.16 14.26
C ARG A 18 6.89 -23.66 14.05
N SER A 19 7.09 -23.24 12.80
CA SER A 19 7.03 -21.85 12.39
C SER A 19 5.72 -21.30 12.94
N ALA A 20 5.81 -20.44 13.95
CA ALA A 20 4.66 -19.68 14.40
C ALA A 20 4.16 -18.97 13.15
N THR A 21 3.04 -19.43 12.61
CA THR A 21 2.32 -18.82 11.49
C THR A 21 2.28 -17.32 11.76
N CYS A 22 2.98 -16.56 10.92
CA CYS A 22 3.07 -15.12 11.07
C CYS A 22 1.67 -14.51 11.18
N SER A 23 1.49 -13.75 12.25
CA SER A 23 0.34 -12.89 12.55
C SER A 23 -0.98 -13.61 12.85
N ARG A 24 -1.24 -13.84 14.15
CA ARG A 24 -2.61 -13.67 14.65
C ARG A 24 -2.96 -12.21 14.35
N LYS A 25 -3.85 -11.95 13.38
CA LYS A 25 -4.41 -10.62 13.16
C LYS A 25 -4.99 -10.16 14.50
N ARG A 26 -4.25 -9.35 15.26
CA ARG A 26 -4.83 -8.55 16.32
C ARG A 26 -5.90 -7.73 15.63
N GLU A 27 -7.10 -7.77 16.17
CA GLU A 27 -8.15 -6.80 15.87
C GLU A 27 -7.46 -5.43 15.90
N GLN A 28 -7.30 -4.81 14.73
CA GLN A 28 -6.64 -3.53 14.64
C GLN A 28 -7.59 -2.54 15.31
N VAL A 29 -7.38 -2.27 16.61
CA VAL A 29 -7.92 -1.09 17.26
C VAL A 29 -7.37 0.08 16.45
N THR A 30 -8.20 0.60 15.55
CA THR A 30 -7.71 1.49 14.52
C THR A 30 -7.47 2.84 15.18
N PHE A 31 -6.20 3.18 15.36
CA PHE A 31 -5.81 4.48 15.87
C PHE A 31 -6.38 5.59 14.98
N PRO A 32 -6.77 6.76 15.52
CA PRO A 32 -7.40 7.83 14.74
C PRO A 32 -6.62 8.23 13.48
N ILE A 33 -5.28 8.22 13.57
CA ILE A 33 -4.38 8.52 12.44
C ILE A 33 -4.55 7.50 11.30
N ALA A 34 -4.70 6.22 11.62
CA ALA A 34 -4.92 5.18 10.62
C ALA A 34 -6.28 5.36 9.93
N VAL A 35 -7.35 5.68 10.68
CA VAL A 35 -8.68 5.99 10.11
C VAL A 35 -8.60 7.14 9.12
N VAL A 36 -7.97 8.25 9.51
CA VAL A 36 -7.83 9.43 8.65
C VAL A 36 -7.05 9.11 7.38
N ARG A 37 -6.01 8.27 7.47
CA ARG A 37 -5.24 7.84 6.29
C ARG A 37 -6.06 6.97 5.34
N MET A 38 -6.85 6.03 5.87
CA MET A 38 -7.74 5.19 5.07
C MET A 38 -8.82 6.02 4.37
N MET A 39 -9.47 6.91 5.12
CA MET A 39 -10.47 7.83 4.58
C MET A 39 -9.88 8.72 3.48
N ARG A 40 -8.66 9.23 3.65
CA ARG A 40 -7.99 10.05 2.62
C ARG A 40 -7.71 9.25 1.34
N LEU A 41 -7.29 8.00 1.46
CA LEU A 41 -7.14 7.12 0.30
C LEU A 41 -8.47 6.81 -0.37
N ASP A 42 -9.51 6.54 0.40
CA ASP A 42 -10.85 6.28 -0.13
C ASP A 42 -11.39 7.50 -0.88
N THR A 43 -11.20 8.70 -0.32
CA THR A 43 -11.58 9.95 -1.00
C THR A 43 -10.76 10.17 -2.28
N ALA A 44 -9.48 9.80 -2.28
CA ALA A 44 -8.66 9.86 -3.49
C ALA A 44 -9.14 8.87 -4.55
N ALA A 45 -9.54 7.66 -4.14
CA ALA A 45 -10.10 6.65 -5.02
C ALA A 45 -11.43 7.12 -5.65
N GLY A 46 -12.27 7.80 -4.88
CA GLY A 46 -13.52 8.39 -5.38
C GLY A 46 -13.29 9.51 -6.41
N LEU A 47 -12.26 10.33 -6.26
CA LEU A 47 -11.98 11.43 -7.19
C LEU A 47 -11.19 11.02 -8.45
N LEU A 48 -10.23 10.10 -8.31
CA LEU A 48 -9.34 9.69 -9.40
C LEU A 48 -9.85 8.44 -10.12
N GLY A 49 -10.65 7.62 -9.45
CA GLY A 49 -10.93 6.23 -9.82
C GLY A 49 -9.89 5.27 -9.23
N LYS A 50 -10.34 4.08 -8.81
CA LYS A 50 -9.50 3.06 -8.17
C LYS A 50 -8.33 2.59 -9.06
N GLY A 51 -8.55 2.43 -10.36
CA GLY A 51 -7.50 2.00 -11.30
C GLY A 51 -6.36 3.01 -11.36
N LYS A 52 -6.69 4.27 -11.69
CA LYS A 52 -5.70 5.35 -11.78
C LYS A 52 -4.95 5.56 -10.47
N LEU A 53 -5.65 5.54 -9.33
CA LEU A 53 -4.98 5.67 -8.04
C LEU A 53 -4.05 4.48 -7.77
N ALA A 54 -4.41 3.26 -8.17
CA ALA A 54 -3.53 2.10 -8.00
C ALA A 54 -2.26 2.24 -8.86
N ASP A 55 -2.39 2.76 -10.08
CA ASP A 55 -1.27 3.02 -10.99
C ASP A 55 -0.33 4.11 -10.41
N GLU A 56 -0.89 5.23 -9.93
CA GLU A 56 -0.13 6.33 -9.29
C GLU A 56 0.62 5.88 -8.03
N LEU A 57 0.04 4.94 -7.28
CA LEU A 57 0.66 4.36 -6.09
C LEU A 57 1.61 3.19 -6.41
N CYS A 58 1.77 2.83 -7.69
CA CYS A 58 2.54 1.67 -8.14
C CYS A 58 2.14 0.35 -7.44
N ILE A 59 0.83 0.16 -7.20
CA ILE A 59 0.28 -1.05 -6.56
C ILE A 59 -0.81 -1.68 -7.43
N ARG A 60 -1.11 -2.96 -7.15
CA ARG A 60 -2.26 -3.64 -7.78
C ARG A 60 -3.58 -3.19 -7.15
N GLY A 61 -4.66 -3.16 -7.95
CA GLY A 61 -6.02 -2.83 -7.49
C GLY A 61 -6.49 -3.58 -6.22
N PRO A 62 -6.27 -4.90 -6.07
CA PRO A 62 -6.60 -5.60 -4.83
C PRO A 62 -5.84 -5.08 -3.60
N THR A 63 -4.57 -4.70 -3.78
CA THR A 63 -3.74 -4.10 -2.71
C THR A 63 -4.29 -2.74 -2.28
N LEU A 64 -4.83 -1.96 -3.21
CA LEU A 64 -5.50 -0.70 -2.88
C LEU A 64 -6.73 -0.94 -2.01
N ASN A 65 -7.57 -1.93 -2.35
CA ASN A 65 -8.75 -2.25 -1.54
C ASN A 65 -8.38 -2.66 -0.11
N PHE A 66 -7.34 -3.48 0.08
CA PHE A 66 -6.87 -3.83 1.42
C PHE A 66 -6.40 -2.62 2.24
N LYS A 67 -5.83 -1.59 1.59
CA LYS A 67 -5.39 -0.35 2.25
C LYS A 67 -6.57 0.55 2.63
N ILE A 68 -7.59 0.61 1.77
CA ILE A 68 -8.83 1.38 2.02
C ILE A 68 -9.64 0.73 3.14
N ASN A 69 -9.77 -0.59 3.14
CA ASN A 69 -10.53 -1.35 4.14
C ASN A 69 -9.82 -1.48 5.49
N GLY A 70 -8.55 -1.09 5.58
CA GLY A 70 -7.75 -1.22 6.81
C GLY A 70 -7.18 -2.61 7.08
N ASP A 71 -7.41 -3.57 6.19
CA ASP A 71 -6.77 -4.89 6.23
C ASP A 71 -5.24 -4.79 6.15
N ARG A 72 -4.74 -3.74 5.48
CA ARG A 72 -3.32 -3.38 5.42
C ARG A 72 -3.14 -1.91 5.76
N GLY A 73 -2.17 -1.62 6.62
CA GLY A 73 -1.88 -0.24 7.03
C GLY A 73 -1.49 0.67 5.85
N THR A 74 -1.78 1.96 6.02
CA THR A 74 -1.46 3.00 5.04
C THR A 74 -0.23 3.79 5.48
N SER A 75 0.85 3.69 4.70
CA SER A 75 2.06 4.50 4.89
C SER A 75 1.85 5.96 4.50
N VAL A 76 2.69 6.83 5.05
CA VAL A 76 2.70 8.27 4.74
C VAL A 76 3.03 8.52 3.27
N SER A 77 3.89 7.72 2.65
CA SER A 77 4.21 7.82 1.22
C SER A 77 2.94 7.72 0.36
N ASN A 78 2.11 6.69 0.57
CA ASN A 78 0.88 6.54 -0.21
C ASN A 78 -0.05 7.75 -0.08
N ILE A 79 -0.05 8.45 1.07
CA ILE A 79 -0.85 9.66 1.26
C ILE A 79 -0.28 10.82 0.46
N LYS A 80 1.05 10.97 0.42
CA LYS A 80 1.72 11.99 -0.37
C LYS A 80 1.51 11.75 -1.86
N ASP A 81 1.69 10.53 -2.31
CA ASP A 81 1.54 10.13 -3.72
C ASP A 81 0.07 10.31 -4.17
N ALA A 82 -0.90 9.90 -3.34
CA ALA A 82 -2.32 10.15 -3.61
C ALA A 82 -2.68 11.64 -3.62
N ALA A 83 -2.01 12.47 -2.81
CA ALA A 83 -2.21 13.92 -2.83
C ALA A 83 -1.65 14.54 -4.13
N ALA A 84 -0.44 14.16 -4.53
CA ALA A 84 0.19 14.61 -5.78
C ALA A 84 -0.66 14.24 -7.00
N ALA A 85 -1.19 13.02 -7.06
CA ALA A 85 -2.08 12.60 -8.14
C ALA A 85 -3.39 13.41 -8.19
N ARG A 86 -3.91 13.84 -7.03
CA ARG A 86 -5.09 14.71 -6.97
C ARG A 86 -4.79 16.12 -7.44
N GLU A 87 -3.66 16.68 -7.03
CA GLU A 87 -3.22 18.02 -7.44
C GLU A 87 -3.02 18.07 -8.96
N SER A 88 -2.32 17.10 -9.55
CA SER A 88 -2.10 17.06 -11.00
C SER A 88 -3.39 16.95 -11.81
N ARG A 89 -4.42 16.26 -11.28
CA ARG A 89 -5.75 16.23 -11.89
C ARG A 89 -6.49 17.55 -11.69
N GLY A 90 -6.37 18.16 -10.51
CA GLY A 90 -6.96 19.45 -10.17
C GLY A 90 -6.52 20.55 -11.13
N GLU A 91 -5.23 20.60 -11.48
CA GLU A 91 -4.67 21.55 -12.45
C GLU A 91 -5.30 21.44 -13.85
N ARG A 92 -5.82 20.26 -14.22
CA ARG A 92 -6.46 20.03 -15.52
C ARG A 92 -7.94 20.46 -15.54
N LEU A 93 -8.57 20.62 -14.38
CA LEU A 93 -9.99 20.96 -14.28
C LEU A 93 -10.32 22.36 -14.83
N PRO A 94 -9.53 23.43 -14.57
CA PRO A 94 -9.77 24.75 -15.18
C PRO A 94 -9.73 24.72 -16.71
N ALA A 95 -8.78 23.99 -17.30
CA ALA A 95 -8.68 23.86 -18.75
C ALA A 95 -9.90 23.13 -19.33
N HIS A 96 -10.39 22.09 -18.65
CA HIS A 96 -11.62 21.40 -19.04
C HIS A 96 -12.84 22.30 -18.92
N ALA A 97 -12.97 23.05 -17.81
CA ALA A 97 -14.05 23.99 -17.59
C ALA A 97 -14.07 25.10 -18.65
N ARG A 98 -12.90 25.59 -19.10
CA ARG A 98 -12.80 26.57 -20.17
C ARG A 98 -13.36 26.02 -21.48
N LYS A 99 -12.98 24.81 -21.89
CA LYS A 99 -13.50 24.15 -23.10
C LYS A 99 -15.03 23.98 -23.06
N LEU A 100 -15.58 23.64 -21.90
CA LEU A 100 -17.03 23.52 -21.73
C LEU A 100 -17.75 24.87 -21.89
N ARG A 101 -17.17 25.96 -21.38
CA ARG A 101 -17.73 27.31 -21.56
C ARG A 101 -17.70 27.75 -23.02
N GLU A 102 -16.61 27.45 -23.72
CA GLU A 102 -16.46 27.74 -25.16
C GLU A 102 -17.46 26.94 -26.02
N ALA A 103 -17.87 25.74 -25.60
CA ALA A 103 -18.81 24.90 -26.36
C ALA A 103 -20.29 25.28 -26.20
N ILE A 104 -20.64 26.12 -25.22
CA ILE A 104 -22.01 26.55 -24.94
C ILE A 104 -22.31 27.95 -25.50
N GLN A 105 -21.27 28.72 -25.85
CA GLN A 105 -21.37 30.04 -26.49
C GLN A 105 -21.42 29.92 -28.01
#